data_AF-A0A645AD83-F1
#
_entry.id   AF-A0A645AD83-F1
#
_cell.length_a   1.000
_cell.length_b   1.000
_cell.length_c   1.000
_cell.angle_alpha   90.00
_cell.angle_beta   90.00
_cell.angle_gamma   90.00
#
_symmetry.space_group_name_H-M   'P 1'
#
loop_
_entity.id
_entity.type
_entity.pdbx_description
1 polymer ?
#
loop_
_entity_poly.entity_id
_entity_poly.type
_entity_poly.pdbx_seq_one_letter_code
_entity_poly.pdbx_strand_id
1 'polypeptide(L)'
;MFNVESRETTLRDISQSVMNKLVGDLPILSVMTSERTRIEVEAQDNMQKVFDNYGLGVRIVTVKLQNIVPPIGAVQDAFEDVNKAIQDMNRLINEGKQNYNKIIPSARGEANKLIQQAQGYASERVNQATGDVARFNSVREVYEQSKDITRTRLYIETMESIINPSSEGSVTLIDKTLANFLPIQMLEGGAK
;
A
#
# COMPACT_ATOMS: atom_id res chain seq x y z
N MET A 1 47.56 -3.94 58.56
CA MET A 1 46.32 -3.22 58.17
C MET A 1 46.74 -2.13 57.21
N PHE A 2 46.62 -2.38 55.90
CA PHE A 2 47.04 -1.40 54.90
C PHE A 2 45.90 -0.42 54.63
N ASN A 3 46.26 0.84 54.86
CA ASN A 3 45.47 2.04 54.78
C ASN A 3 45.01 2.23 53.32
N VAL A 4 43.76 1.87 53.02
CA VAL A 4 43.13 2.20 51.74
C VAL A 4 42.92 3.71 51.76
N GLU A 5 43.82 4.47 51.13
CA GLU A 5 43.62 5.89 50.89
C GLU A 5 42.34 6.06 50.07
N SER A 6 41.27 6.44 50.77
CA SER A 6 39.90 6.65 50.27
C SER A 6 39.25 5.41 49.63
N ARG A 7 38.38 4.73 50.42
CA ARG A 7 37.50 3.63 49.97
C ARG A 7 36.75 3.94 48.67
N GLU A 8 36.36 5.20 48.45
CA GLU A 8 35.69 5.64 47.23
C GLU A 8 36.57 5.58 45.98
N THR A 9 37.85 5.92 46.11
CA THR A 9 38.82 5.88 45.01
C THR A 9 39.06 4.43 44.57
N THR A 10 39.26 3.53 45.53
CA THR A 10 39.44 2.10 45.24
C THR A 10 38.20 1.47 44.60
N LEU A 11 36.99 1.85 45.05
CA LEU A 11 35.75 1.43 44.40
C LEU A 11 35.67 1.92 42.95
N ARG A 12 36.05 3.18 42.69
CA ARG A 12 36.05 3.77 41.34
C ARG A 12 37.06 3.07 40.43
N ASP A 13 38.28 2.83 40.90
CA ASP A 13 39.35 2.24 40.10
C ASP A 13 39.04 0.80 39.70
N ILE A 14 38.52 0.00 40.64
CA ILE A 14 38.06 -1.37 40.37
C ILE A 14 36.90 -1.34 39.38
N SER A 15 35.92 -0.46 39.57
CA SER A 15 34.77 -0.33 38.67
C SER A 15 35.22 0.02 37.25
N GLN A 16 36.15 0.97 37.11
CA GLN A 16 36.68 1.40 35.82
C GLN A 16 37.49 0.30 35.15
N SER A 17 38.29 -0.47 35.90
CA SER A 17 39.08 -1.58 35.38
C SER A 17 38.18 -2.70 34.82
N VAL A 18 37.16 -3.11 35.58
CA VAL A 18 36.20 -4.15 35.14
C VAL A 18 35.42 -3.69 33.91
N MET A 19 34.95 -2.44 33.89
CA MET A 19 34.23 -1.89 32.73
C MET A 19 35.13 -1.78 31.50
N ASN A 20 36.37 -1.30 31.63
CA ASN A 20 37.30 -1.20 30.51
C ASN A 20 37.64 -2.57 29.91
N LYS A 21 37.80 -3.59 30.75
CA LYS A 21 38.04 -4.97 30.29
C LYS A 21 36.86 -5.50 29.49
N LEU A 22 35.65 -5.38 30.02
CA LEU A 22 34.43 -5.89 29.36
C LEU A 22 34.10 -5.15 28.05
N VAL A 23 34.30 -3.84 28.00
CA VAL A 23 34.04 -3.04 26.80
C VAL A 23 35.14 -3.22 25.75
N GLY A 24 36.39 -3.42 26.17
CA GLY A 24 37.53 -3.60 25.26
C GLY A 24 37.49 -4.91 24.46
N ASP A 25 36.88 -5.97 25.02
CA ASP A 25 36.77 -7.27 24.36
C ASP A 25 35.59 -7.37 23.36
N LEU A 26 34.76 -6.32 23.25
CA LEU A 26 33.54 -6.33 22.45
C LEU A 26 33.60 -5.36 21.26
N PRO A 27 33.02 -5.71 20.10
CA PRO A 27 32.82 -4.76 19.02
C PRO A 27 31.91 -3.63 19.49
N ILE A 28 32.37 -2.38 19.37
CA ILE A 28 31.66 -1.20 19.88
C ILE A 28 30.21 -1.08 19.38
N LEU A 29 29.91 -1.52 18.15
CA LEU A 29 28.53 -1.54 17.62
C LEU A 29 27.60 -2.46 18.42
N SER A 30 28.11 -3.60 18.90
CA SER A 30 27.31 -4.57 19.66
C SER A 30 26.95 -4.02 21.05
N VAL A 31 27.88 -3.29 21.67
CA VAL A 31 27.70 -2.62 22.97
C VAL A 31 26.63 -1.51 22.88
N MET A 32 26.47 -0.86 21.72
CA MET A 32 25.51 0.23 21.52
C MET A 32 24.08 -0.21 21.15
N THR A 33 23.89 -1.45 20.68
CA THR A 33 22.59 -1.90 20.12
C THR A 33 21.92 -2.96 21.00
N SER A 34 22.35 -4.22 20.91
CA SER A 34 21.66 -5.36 21.52
C SER A 34 22.35 -5.92 22.77
N GLU A 35 23.65 -5.69 22.95
CA GLU A 35 24.41 -6.33 24.02
C GLU A 35 24.50 -5.50 25.31
N ARG A 36 23.96 -4.29 25.32
CA ARG A 36 24.02 -3.39 26.48
C ARG A 36 23.51 -4.04 27.76
N THR A 37 22.35 -4.70 27.70
CA THR A 37 21.76 -5.37 28.88
C THR A 37 22.61 -6.56 29.33
N ARG A 38 23.17 -7.33 28.39
CA ARG A 38 24.06 -8.46 28.71
C ARG A 38 25.32 -7.98 29.43
N ILE A 39 25.91 -6.89 28.94
CA ILE A 39 27.12 -6.29 29.51
C ILE A 39 26.84 -5.69 30.90
N GLU A 40 25.69 -5.05 31.11
CA GLU A 40 25.30 -4.55 32.44
C GLU A 40 25.22 -5.68 33.48
N VAL A 41 24.64 -6.82 33.11
CA VAL A 41 24.52 -8.00 33.99
C VAL A 41 25.89 -8.63 34.24
N GLU A 42 26.70 -8.80 33.20
CA GLU A 42 28.03 -9.40 33.30
C GLU A 42 29.00 -8.49 34.08
N ALA A 43 28.89 -7.17 33.91
CA ALA A 43 29.64 -6.18 34.68
C ALA A 43 29.27 -6.22 36.16
N GLN A 44 27.98 -6.36 36.48
CA GLN A 44 27.53 -6.50 37.86
C GLN A 44 28.13 -7.74 38.53
N ASP A 45 28.07 -8.90 37.88
CA ASP A 45 28.59 -10.16 38.43
C ASP A 45 30.12 -10.12 38.61
N ASN A 46 30.85 -9.66 37.60
CA ASN A 46 32.31 -9.54 37.67
C ASN A 46 32.76 -8.52 38.73
N MET A 47 32.08 -7.38 38.82
CA MET A 47 32.43 -6.35 39.79
C MET A 47 32.12 -6.80 41.23
N GLN A 48 31.03 -7.55 41.45
CA GLN A 48 30.71 -8.15 42.75
C GLN A 48 31.79 -9.16 43.17
N LYS A 49 32.19 -10.07 42.26
CA LYS A 49 33.27 -11.04 42.51
C LYS A 49 34.58 -10.36 42.92
N VAL A 50 34.94 -9.26 42.26
CA VAL A 50 36.15 -8.51 42.60
C VAL A 50 36.01 -7.85 43.97
N PHE A 51 34.89 -7.18 44.26
CA PHE A 51 34.67 -6.54 45.57
C PHE A 51 34.62 -7.52 46.75
N ASP A 52 34.06 -8.72 46.56
CA ASP A 52 34.06 -9.78 47.56
C ASP A 52 35.48 -10.28 47.84
N ASN A 53 36.31 -10.42 46.79
CA ASN A 53 37.69 -10.87 46.91
C ASN A 53 38.59 -9.85 47.64
N TYR A 54 38.32 -8.54 47.46
CA TYR A 54 38.97 -7.46 48.19
C TYR A 54 38.37 -7.20 49.58
N GLY A 55 37.31 -7.92 49.99
CA GLY A 55 36.71 -7.82 51.31
C GLY A 55 36.10 -6.46 51.62
N LEU A 56 35.59 -5.73 50.62
CA LEU A 56 35.13 -4.34 50.76
C LEU A 56 33.76 -4.22 51.46
N GLY A 57 33.00 -5.32 51.60
CA GLY A 57 31.71 -5.34 52.28
C GLY A 57 30.60 -4.57 51.56
N VAL A 58 30.73 -4.37 50.24
CA VAL A 58 29.78 -3.63 49.40
C VAL A 58 29.01 -4.58 48.50
N ARG A 59 27.70 -4.35 48.34
CA ARG A 59 26.83 -5.11 47.43
C ARG A 59 26.37 -4.23 46.27
N ILE A 60 26.63 -4.68 45.05
CA ILE A 60 26.20 -4.01 43.83
C ILE A 60 24.75 -4.39 43.54
N VAL A 61 23.88 -3.37 43.42
CA VAL A 61 22.47 -3.58 43.11
C VAL A 61 22.25 -3.61 41.59
N THR A 62 22.79 -2.61 40.88
CA THR A 62 22.62 -2.46 39.43
C THR A 62 23.81 -1.72 38.84
N VAL A 63 24.29 -2.16 37.69
CA VAL A 63 25.22 -1.41 36.83
C VAL A 63 24.43 -0.85 35.65
N LYS A 64 24.65 0.43 35.33
CA LYS A 64 24.05 1.10 34.18
C LYS A 64 25.13 1.70 33.31
N LEU A 65 25.17 1.28 32.04
CA LEU A 65 26.00 1.91 31.04
C LEU A 65 25.43 3.30 30.73
N GLN A 66 26.26 4.33 30.84
CA GLN A 66 25.92 5.68 30.38
C GLN A 66 26.03 5.76 28.85
N ASN A 67 25.77 6.92 28.26
CA ASN A 67 25.92 7.13 26.82
C ASN A 67 27.35 6.80 26.37
N ILE A 68 27.47 5.83 25.46
CA ILE A 68 28.73 5.40 24.87
C ILE A 68 28.96 6.27 23.64
N VAL A 69 29.97 7.14 23.71
CA VAL A 69 30.38 7.98 22.59
C VAL A 69 31.78 7.54 22.18
N PRO A 70 32.03 7.26 20.88
CA PRO A 70 33.38 7.00 20.39
C PRO A 70 34.34 8.16 20.76
N PRO A 71 35.65 7.88 20.94
CA PRO A 71 36.62 8.95 21.18
C PRO A 71 36.68 9.89 19.96
N ILE A 72 36.80 11.19 20.24
CA ILE A 72 36.86 12.25 19.21
C ILE A 72 38.06 12.00 18.28
N GLY A 73 37.85 12.14 16.97
CA GLY A 73 38.87 12.03 15.93
C GLY A 73 38.53 10.98 14.86
N ALA A 74 39.55 10.43 14.21
CA ALA A 74 39.40 9.52 13.06
C ALA A 74 38.51 8.28 13.32
N VAL A 75 38.41 7.85 14.58
CA VAL A 75 37.56 6.72 14.99
C VAL A 75 36.09 7.09 14.86
N GLN A 76 35.70 8.27 15.35
CA GLN A 76 34.32 8.75 15.25
C GLN A 76 33.88 8.88 13.79
N ASP A 77 34.70 9.51 12.94
CA ASP A 77 34.39 9.71 11.52
C ASP A 77 34.15 8.37 10.80
N ALA A 78 35.02 7.38 11.05
CA ALA A 78 34.86 6.04 10.47
C ALA A 78 33.58 5.34 10.94
N PHE A 79 33.13 5.57 12.19
CA PHE A 79 31.86 5.03 12.69
C PHE A 79 30.65 5.71 12.07
N GLU A 80 30.70 7.04 11.90
CA GLU A 80 29.64 7.78 11.23
C GLU A 80 29.49 7.31 9.78
N ASP A 81 30.60 7.07 9.08
CA ASP A 81 30.61 6.53 7.73
C ASP A 81 29.99 5.14 7.63
N VAL A 82 30.33 4.22 8.53
CA VAL A 82 29.74 2.87 8.56
C VAL A 82 28.24 2.95 8.84
N ASN A 83 27.81 3.79 9.78
CA ASN A 83 26.39 3.96 10.09
C ASN A 83 25.63 4.53 8.87
N LYS A 84 26.20 5.52 8.20
CA LYS A 84 25.63 6.09 6.97
C LYS A 84 25.54 5.04 5.87
N ALA A 85 26.56 4.22 5.68
CA ALA A 85 26.54 3.12 4.71
C ALA A 85 25.46 2.08 5.03
N ILE A 86 25.27 1.72 6.31
CA ILE A 86 24.20 0.81 6.74
C ILE A 86 22.82 1.43 6.48
N GLN A 87 22.64 2.71 6.78
CA GLN A 87 21.40 3.43 6.52
C GLN A 87 21.09 3.48 5.01
N ASP A 88 22.09 3.80 4.18
CA ASP A 88 21.95 3.81 2.72
C ASP A 88 21.66 2.43 2.16
N MET A 89 22.33 1.38 2.65
CA MET A 89 22.02 -0.01 2.28
C MET A 89 20.57 -0.36 2.59
N ASN A 90 20.11 -0.07 3.81
CA ASN A 90 18.73 -0.35 4.22
C ASN A 90 17.73 0.46 3.38
N ARG A 91 18.03 1.73 3.09
CA ARG A 91 17.23 2.59 2.21
C ARG A 91 17.12 1.98 0.82
N LEU A 92 18.23 1.61 0.19
CA LEU A 92 18.25 1.00 -1.14
C LEU A 92 17.49 -0.34 -1.19
N ILE A 93 17.63 -1.17 -0.16
CA ILE A 93 16.86 -2.43 -0.05
C ILE A 93 15.36 -2.13 0.02
N ASN A 94 14.95 -1.14 0.81
CA ASN A 94 13.55 -0.77 0.97
C ASN A 94 12.97 -0.15 -0.31
N GLU A 95 13.71 0.74 -0.98
CA GLU A 95 13.32 1.31 -2.27
C GLU A 95 13.17 0.21 -3.34
N GLY A 96 14.11 -0.74 -3.39
CA GLY A 96 14.03 -1.90 -4.30
C GLY A 96 12.79 -2.76 -4.03
N LYS A 97 12.53 -3.09 -2.76
CA LYS A 97 11.33 -3.84 -2.35
C LYS A 97 10.04 -3.08 -2.69
N GLN A 98 10.01 -1.77 -2.46
CA GLN A 98 8.85 -0.93 -2.79
C GLN A 98 8.58 -0.92 -4.30
N ASN A 99 9.62 -0.76 -5.12
CA ASN A 99 9.50 -0.79 -6.58
C ASN A 99 9.00 -2.15 -7.07
N TYR A 100 9.58 -3.24 -6.56
CA TYR A 100 9.13 -4.60 -6.87
C TYR A 100 7.65 -4.81 -6.50
N ASN A 101 7.26 -4.43 -5.29
CA ASN A 101 5.89 -4.55 -4.79
C ASN A 101 4.90 -3.61 -5.47
N LYS A 102 5.36 -2.59 -6.19
CA LYS A 102 4.51 -1.69 -6.98
C LYS A 102 4.32 -2.22 -8.40
N ILE A 103 5.41 -2.53 -9.09
CA ILE A 103 5.39 -2.83 -10.53
C ILE A 103 4.76 -4.20 -10.80
N ILE A 104 5.20 -5.25 -10.10
CA ILE A 104 4.76 -6.62 -10.40
C ILE A 104 3.26 -6.81 -10.11
N PRO A 105 2.72 -6.37 -8.96
CA PRO A 105 1.28 -6.50 -8.69
C PRO A 105 0.43 -5.61 -9.59
N SER A 106 0.87 -4.39 -9.91
CA SER A 106 0.13 -3.50 -10.83
C SER A 106 0.03 -4.13 -12.22
N ALA A 107 1.15 -4.60 -12.78
CA ALA A 107 1.15 -5.23 -14.09
C ALA A 107 0.28 -6.49 -14.13
N ARG A 108 0.30 -7.32 -13.09
CA ARG A 108 -0.61 -8.48 -12.96
C ARG A 108 -2.07 -8.06 -12.86
N GLY A 109 -2.37 -7.00 -12.11
CA GLY A 109 -3.71 -6.44 -11.97
C GLY A 109 -4.25 -5.92 -13.31
N GLU A 110 -3.44 -5.19 -14.07
CA GLU A 110 -3.77 -4.68 -15.39
C GLU A 110 -4.01 -5.83 -16.39
N ALA A 111 -3.14 -6.83 -16.42
CA ALA A 111 -3.31 -8.01 -17.26
C ALA A 111 -4.63 -8.74 -16.94
N ASN A 112 -4.91 -8.98 -15.67
CA ASN A 112 -6.16 -9.64 -15.24
C ASN A 112 -7.39 -8.80 -15.55
N LYS A 113 -7.30 -7.47 -15.42
CA LYS A 113 -8.38 -6.54 -15.79
C LYS A 113 -8.66 -6.62 -17.29
N LEU A 114 -7.63 -6.62 -18.13
CA LEU A 114 -7.77 -6.73 -19.59
C LEU A 114 -8.45 -8.05 -19.99
N ILE A 115 -8.04 -9.17 -19.38
CA ILE A 115 -8.65 -10.48 -19.63
C ILE A 115 -10.13 -10.49 -19.23
N GLN A 116 -10.47 -9.97 -18.04
CA GLN A 116 -11.85 -9.90 -17.57
C GLN A 116 -12.72 -8.99 -18.45
N GLN A 117 -12.18 -7.86 -18.91
CA GLN A 117 -12.87 -6.98 -19.84
C GLN A 117 -13.14 -7.67 -21.18
N ALA A 118 -12.15 -8.40 -21.72
CA ALA A 118 -12.31 -9.17 -22.95
C ALA A 118 -13.37 -10.29 -22.80
N GLN A 119 -13.35 -11.02 -21.68
CA GLN A 119 -14.34 -12.04 -21.37
C GLN A 119 -15.75 -11.46 -21.19
N GLY A 120 -15.85 -10.31 -20.51
CA GLY A 120 -17.10 -9.57 -20.34
C GLY A 120 -17.66 -9.11 -21.67
N TYR A 121 -16.83 -8.50 -22.53
CA TYR A 121 -17.22 -8.08 -23.88
C TYR A 121 -17.66 -9.27 -24.73
N ALA A 122 -16.92 -10.38 -24.74
CA ALA A 122 -17.31 -11.58 -25.48
C ALA A 122 -18.67 -12.11 -25.02
N SER A 123 -18.91 -12.17 -23.71
CA SER A 123 -20.18 -12.61 -23.13
C SER A 123 -21.32 -11.64 -23.47
N GLU A 124 -21.08 -10.34 -23.38
CA GLU A 124 -22.03 -9.31 -23.77
C GLU A 124 -22.44 -9.44 -25.24
N ARG A 125 -21.47 -9.62 -26.15
CA ARG A 125 -21.72 -9.79 -27.59
C ARG A 125 -22.55 -11.03 -27.89
N VAL A 126 -22.26 -12.15 -27.24
CA VAL A 126 -23.04 -13.40 -27.39
C VAL A 126 -24.46 -13.22 -26.85
N ASN A 127 -24.60 -12.59 -25.69
CA ASN A 127 -25.91 -12.36 -25.06
C ASN A 127 -26.77 -11.39 -25.89
N GLN A 128 -26.18 -10.31 -26.42
CA GLN A 128 -26.85 -9.39 -27.33
C GLN A 128 -27.34 -10.13 -28.58
N ALA A 129 -26.45 -10.87 -29.26
CA ALA A 129 -26.84 -11.64 -30.45
C ALA A 129 -27.97 -12.65 -30.16
N THR A 130 -27.89 -13.34 -29.02
CA THR A 130 -28.93 -14.30 -28.60
C THR A 130 -30.26 -13.59 -28.31
N GLY A 131 -30.22 -12.44 -27.64
CA GLY A 131 -31.40 -11.62 -27.36
C GLY A 131 -32.03 -11.05 -28.63
N ASP A 132 -31.22 -10.58 -29.57
CA ASP A 132 -31.67 -10.07 -30.87
C ASP A 132 -32.33 -11.17 -31.70
N VAL A 133 -31.75 -12.36 -31.75
CA VAL A 133 -32.34 -13.53 -32.42
C VAL A 133 -33.65 -13.94 -31.76
N ALA A 134 -33.71 -13.97 -30.42
CA ALA A 134 -34.93 -14.30 -29.69
C ALA A 134 -36.05 -13.28 -29.98
N ARG A 135 -35.72 -11.99 -29.95
CA ARG A 135 -36.64 -10.89 -30.30
C ARG A 135 -37.12 -11.02 -31.74
N PHE A 136 -36.20 -11.22 -32.69
CA PHE A 136 -36.56 -11.40 -34.09
C PHE A 136 -37.50 -12.59 -34.31
N ASN A 137 -37.19 -13.75 -33.70
CA ASN A 137 -38.03 -14.94 -33.82
C ASN A 137 -39.44 -14.72 -33.24
N SER A 138 -39.57 -14.03 -32.10
CA SER A 138 -40.88 -13.69 -31.54
C SER A 138 -41.73 -12.81 -32.47
N VAL A 139 -41.11 -11.83 -33.14
CA VAL A 139 -41.82 -10.97 -34.11
C VAL A 139 -42.17 -11.76 -35.37
N ARG A 140 -41.26 -12.62 -35.84
CA ARG A 140 -41.48 -13.48 -37.02
C ARG A 140 -42.69 -14.39 -36.83
N GLU A 141 -42.83 -15.01 -35.66
CA GLU A 141 -43.95 -15.91 -35.36
C GLU A 141 -45.30 -15.20 -35.49
N VAL A 142 -45.44 -14.01 -34.88
CA VAL A 142 -46.67 -13.21 -34.98
C VAL A 142 -46.89 -12.71 -36.42
N TYR A 143 -45.82 -12.33 -37.11
CA TYR A 143 -45.88 -11.88 -38.49
C TYR A 143 -46.36 -12.99 -39.44
N GLU A 144 -45.91 -14.23 -39.25
CA GLU A 144 -46.35 -15.39 -40.03
C GLU A 144 -47.85 -15.66 -39.83
N GLN A 145 -48.38 -15.43 -38.63
CA GLN A 145 -49.80 -15.57 -38.31
C GLN A 145 -50.67 -14.42 -38.87
N SER A 146 -50.17 -13.18 -38.89
CA SER A 146 -50.94 -12.01 -39.33
C SER A 146 -50.05 -10.91 -39.91
N LYS A 147 -49.76 -11.02 -41.21
CA LYS A 147 -48.80 -10.15 -41.93
C LYS A 147 -49.23 -8.69 -41.97
N ASP A 148 -50.47 -8.40 -42.36
CA ASP A 148 -50.92 -7.02 -42.59
C ASP A 148 -50.99 -6.21 -41.29
N ILE A 149 -51.57 -6.78 -40.23
CA ILE A 149 -51.69 -6.13 -38.93
C ILE A 149 -50.30 -5.87 -38.32
N THR A 150 -49.39 -6.85 -38.41
CA THR A 150 -48.04 -6.73 -37.86
C THR A 150 -47.22 -5.66 -38.58
N ARG A 151 -47.32 -5.54 -39.91
CA ARG A 151 -46.65 -4.48 -40.68
C ARG A 151 -47.15 -3.10 -40.32
N THR A 152 -48.46 -2.92 -40.28
CA THR A 152 -49.06 -1.62 -39.94
C THR A 152 -48.69 -1.21 -38.52
N ARG A 153 -48.70 -2.15 -37.57
CA ARG A 153 -48.25 -1.89 -36.19
C ARG A 153 -46.80 -1.44 -36.13
N LEU A 154 -45.87 -2.18 -36.74
CA LEU A 154 -44.45 -1.79 -36.75
C LEU A 154 -44.24 -0.42 -37.39
N TYR A 155 -44.98 -0.09 -38.45
CA TYR A 155 -44.90 1.22 -39.10
C TYR A 155 -45.37 2.35 -38.16
N ILE A 156 -46.49 2.15 -37.47
CA ILE A 156 -47.00 3.14 -36.51
C ILE A 156 -46.04 3.29 -35.32
N GLU A 157 -45.56 2.20 -34.72
CA GLU A 157 -44.62 2.25 -33.59
C GLU A 157 -43.28 2.92 -33.98
N THR A 158 -42.75 2.63 -35.18
CA THR A 158 -41.53 3.28 -35.66
C THR A 158 -41.74 4.76 -35.94
N MET A 159 -42.86 5.15 -36.56
CA MET A 159 -43.17 6.56 -36.77
C MET A 159 -43.44 7.30 -35.46
N GLU A 160 -44.10 6.67 -34.49
CA GLU A 160 -44.27 7.25 -33.15
C GLU A 160 -42.91 7.49 -32.47
N SER A 161 -41.98 6.52 -32.54
CA SER A 161 -40.62 6.69 -32.00
C SER A 161 -39.82 7.78 -32.69
N ILE A 162 -40.02 8.01 -34.00
CA ILE A 162 -39.33 9.07 -34.75
C ILE A 162 -39.94 10.44 -34.46
N ILE A 163 -41.27 10.51 -34.32
CA ILE A 163 -42.02 11.75 -34.09
C ILE A 163 -41.93 12.20 -32.63
N ASN A 164 -41.75 11.28 -31.68
CA ASN A 164 -41.66 11.55 -30.25
C ASN A 164 -40.31 11.10 -29.65
N PRO A 165 -39.18 11.74 -30.02
CA PRO A 165 -37.93 11.50 -29.34
C PRO A 165 -38.04 12.00 -27.89
N SER A 166 -37.55 11.22 -26.94
CA SER A 166 -37.54 11.52 -25.50
C SER A 166 -36.72 12.76 -25.08
N SER A 167 -36.27 13.55 -26.05
CA SER A 167 -35.49 14.78 -25.92
C SER A 167 -36.30 15.92 -26.51
N GLU A 168 -36.35 17.07 -25.81
CA GLU A 168 -37.09 18.31 -26.07
C GLU A 168 -36.88 19.01 -27.45
N GLY A 169 -36.53 18.27 -28.50
CA GLY A 169 -36.37 18.77 -29.85
C GLY A 169 -37.63 18.56 -30.69
N SER A 170 -38.19 19.63 -31.24
CA SER A 170 -39.26 19.55 -32.23
C SER A 170 -38.80 18.78 -33.47
N VAL A 171 -39.52 17.73 -33.88
CA VAL A 171 -39.24 16.99 -35.11
C VAL A 171 -39.67 17.85 -36.30
N THR A 172 -38.70 18.33 -37.08
CA THR A 172 -38.93 19.14 -38.29
C THR A 172 -39.02 18.23 -39.51
N LEU A 173 -40.22 18.12 -40.09
CA LEU A 173 -40.41 17.45 -41.38
C LEU A 173 -40.03 18.40 -42.52
N ILE A 174 -39.05 18.00 -43.33
CA ILE A 174 -38.63 18.72 -44.54
C ILE A 174 -39.09 17.91 -45.74
N ASP A 175 -40.13 18.38 -46.42
CA ASP A 175 -40.62 17.82 -47.67
C ASP A 175 -40.32 18.78 -48.84
N LYS A 176 -39.86 18.22 -49.95
CA LYS A 176 -39.46 18.96 -51.16
C LYS A 176 -40.64 19.64 -51.86
N THR A 177 -41.87 19.19 -51.58
CA THR A 177 -43.12 19.77 -52.11
C THR A 177 -43.81 20.76 -51.17
N LEU A 178 -43.39 20.87 -49.91
CA LEU A 178 -43.97 21.80 -48.93
C LEU A 178 -43.13 23.07 -48.83
N ALA A 179 -43.71 24.21 -49.23
CA ALA A 179 -43.05 25.52 -49.16
C ALA A 179 -43.01 26.12 -47.73
N ASN A 180 -43.69 25.50 -46.76
CA ASN A 180 -43.74 25.95 -45.37
C ASN A 180 -43.50 24.76 -44.42
N PHE A 181 -42.66 25.00 -43.41
CA PHE A 181 -42.41 24.06 -42.31
C PHE A 181 -43.62 24.04 -41.38
N LEU A 182 -44.20 22.86 -41.14
CA LEU A 182 -45.20 22.65 -40.11
C LEU A 182 -44.49 22.13 -38.86
N PRO A 183 -44.24 22.98 -37.84
CA PRO A 183 -43.78 22.47 -36.55
C PRO A 183 -44.91 21.64 -35.95
N ILE A 184 -44.69 20.34 -35.79
CA ILE A 184 -45.63 19.48 -35.08
C ILE A 184 -45.48 19.81 -33.59
N GLN A 185 -46.50 20.43 -33.02
CA GLN A 185 -46.55 20.69 -31.58
C GLN A 185 -46.76 19.36 -30.87
N MET A 186 -45.84 19.03 -29.95
CA MET A 186 -45.89 17.81 -29.16
C MET A 186 -47.19 17.78 -28.36
N LEU A 187 -48.05 16.80 -28.63
CA LEU A 187 -49.22 16.50 -27.80
C LEU A 187 -48.70 15.87 -26.52
N GLU A 188 -48.43 16.73 -25.53
CA GLU A 188 -48.21 16.32 -24.15
C GLU A 188 -49.45 15.53 -23.72
N GLY A 189 -49.28 14.22 -23.53
CA GLY A 189 -50.35 13.35 -23.06
C GLY A 189 -50.89 13.88 -21.74
N GLY A 190 -52.12 14.38 -21.77
CA GLY A 190 -52.82 14.85 -20.58
C GLY A 190 -52.95 13.73 -19.56
N ALA A 191 -52.06 13.74 -18.56
CA ALA A 191 -52.24 12.99 -17.34
C ALA A 191 -53.36 13.66 -16.52
N LYS A 192 -54.46 12.94 -16.32
CA LYS A 192 -55.33 13.09 -15.16
C LYS A 192 -54.80 12.21 -14.03
#